data_AF-A0A965HXZ4-F1
#
_entry.id   AF-A0A965HXZ4-F1
#
_cell.length_a   1.000
_cell.length_b   1.000
_cell.length_c   1.000
_cell.angle_alpha   90.00
_cell.angle_beta   90.00
_cell.angle_gamma   90.00
#
_symmetry.space_group_name_H-M   'P 1'
#
loop_
_entity.id
_entity.type
_entity.pdbx_description
1 polymer ?
#
loop_
_entity_poly.entity_id
_entity_poly.type
_entity_poly.pdbx_seq_one_letter_code
_entity_poly.pdbx_strand_id
1 'polypeptide(L)'
;MPDQEIDIEFKAAPAGQVAVNKKGIVECFVAGIGNKDSVGDICASGAFNASLKRRKPRVVWGHNWNDPIGKVLEIYEVPSSDPRLPEKMKRAGIGGLYAKVQFNLNSEKGKEAFANV
;
A
#
# COMPACT_ATOMS: atom_id res chain seq x y z
N MET A 1 -26.94 -16.87 27.18
CA MET A 1 -26.31 -16.74 25.86
C MET A 1 -26.61 -15.32 25.40
N PRO A 2 -25.71 -14.35 25.56
CA PRO A 2 -25.98 -12.97 25.19
C PRO A 2 -25.29 -12.59 23.87
N ASP A 3 -26.14 -12.08 22.98
CA ASP A 3 -26.05 -10.89 22.12
C ASP A 3 -24.73 -10.44 21.49
N GLN A 4 -24.83 -10.27 20.16
CA GLN A 4 -23.90 -9.57 19.28
C GLN A 4 -23.98 -8.05 19.48
N GLU A 5 -22.83 -7.40 19.69
CA GLU A 5 -22.61 -6.02 19.30
C GLU A 5 -21.26 -5.94 18.59
N ILE A 6 -21.30 -5.68 17.28
CA ILE A 6 -20.11 -5.36 16.48
C ILE A 6 -20.21 -3.88 16.16
N ASP A 7 -19.59 -3.07 17.01
CA ASP A 7 -19.37 -1.66 16.77
C ASP A 7 -18.21 -1.52 15.76
N ILE A 8 -18.55 -1.30 14.49
CA ILE A 8 -17.57 -1.07 13.42
C ILE A 8 -17.48 0.44 13.19
N GLU A 9 -16.77 1.13 14.07
CA GLU A 9 -16.31 2.50 13.82
C GLU A 9 -15.00 2.45 12.99
N PHE A 10 -14.96 3.29 11.94
CA PHE A 10 -13.88 3.55 10.96
C PHE A 10 -13.86 2.75 9.64
N LYS A 11 -14.09 3.50 8.56
CA LYS A 11 -14.01 3.13 7.14
C LYS A 11 -12.56 3.15 6.64
N ALA A 12 -11.67 2.48 7.35
CA ALA A 12 -10.29 2.22 6.93
C ALA A 12 -9.98 0.74 7.20
N ALA A 13 -10.27 -0.13 6.23
CA ALA A 13 -9.86 -1.52 6.33
C ALA A 13 -8.33 -1.59 6.42
N PRO A 14 -7.73 -2.50 7.22
CA PRO A 14 -6.30 -2.74 7.23
C PRO A 14 -5.91 -3.37 5.88
N ALA A 15 -5.77 -2.52 4.86
CA ALA A 15 -5.46 -2.91 3.50
C ALA A 15 -3.94 -2.85 3.35
N GLY A 16 -3.31 -3.98 3.62
CA GLY A 16 -1.88 -4.16 3.38
C GLY A 16 -1.33 -5.22 4.32
N GLN A 17 -1.11 -6.42 3.80
CA GLN A 17 -0.27 -7.38 4.50
C GLN A 17 1.17 -6.82 4.44
N VAL A 18 1.59 -6.17 5.51
CA VAL A 18 2.90 -5.53 5.62
C VAL A 18 3.89 -6.56 6.17
N ALA A 19 4.76 -7.08 5.31
CA ALA A 19 5.92 -7.86 5.77
C ALA A 19 6.95 -6.88 6.36
N VAL A 20 7.21 -6.97 7.66
CA VAL A 20 8.12 -6.08 8.40
C VAL A 20 9.47 -6.76 8.63
N ASN A 21 10.55 -6.18 8.09
CA ASN A 21 11.92 -6.59 8.42
C ASN A 21 12.59 -5.58 9.38
N LYS A 22 13.45 -6.05 10.29
CA LYS A 22 14.20 -5.24 11.30
C LYS A 22 15.03 -4.07 10.72
N LYS A 23 15.11 -3.93 9.39
CA LYS A 23 15.78 -2.84 8.66
C LYS A 23 14.84 -1.70 8.24
N GLY A 24 13.59 -1.68 8.72
CA GLY A 24 12.58 -0.69 8.34
C GLY A 24 12.06 -0.87 6.92
N ILE A 25 12.15 -2.10 6.38
CA ILE A 25 11.65 -2.42 5.03
C ILE A 25 10.22 -2.94 5.18
N VAL A 26 9.33 -2.34 4.39
CA VAL A 26 7.90 -2.64 4.33
C VAL A 26 7.53 -2.95 2.89
N GLU A 27 6.79 -4.04 2.71
CA GLU A 27 6.24 -4.47 1.44
C GLU A 27 4.72 -4.33 1.51
N CYS A 28 4.11 -3.65 0.54
CA CYS A 28 2.66 -3.46 0.51
C CYS A 28 2.13 -3.31 -0.93
N PHE A 29 0.83 -3.55 -1.08
CA PHE A 29 0.11 -3.22 -2.31
C PHE A 29 -0.57 -1.87 -2.12
N VAL A 30 -0.09 -0.86 -2.85
CA VAL A 30 -0.51 0.55 -2.66
C VAL A 30 -1.69 0.97 -3.52
N ALA A 31 -2.05 0.17 -4.53
CA ALA A 31 -3.22 0.40 -5.36
C ALA A 31 -3.78 -0.94 -5.89
N GLY A 32 -5.10 -1.00 -6.11
CA GLY A 32 -5.75 -2.09 -6.83
C GLY A 32 -5.87 -1.77 -8.32
N ILE A 33 -5.39 -2.65 -9.17
CA ILE A 33 -5.43 -2.51 -10.64
C ILE A 33 -6.63 -3.29 -11.16
N GLY A 34 -7.50 -2.63 -11.93
CA GLY A 34 -8.78 -3.19 -12.37
C GLY A 34 -9.90 -3.09 -11.33
N ASN A 35 -9.63 -2.47 -10.17
CA ASN A 35 -10.66 -2.19 -9.18
C ASN A 35 -11.46 -0.95 -9.59
N LYS A 36 -12.78 -1.03 -9.53
CA LYS A 36 -13.67 0.13 -9.68
C LYS A 36 -13.77 0.84 -8.33
N ASP A 37 -13.42 2.12 -8.31
CA ASP A 37 -13.56 2.93 -7.11
C ASP A 37 -15.03 3.36 -6.87
N SER A 38 -15.27 4.09 -5.79
CA SER A 38 -16.61 4.54 -5.39
C SER A 38 -17.25 5.57 -6.33
N VAL A 39 -16.47 6.24 -7.18
CA VAL A 39 -16.96 7.22 -8.16
C VAL A 39 -17.00 6.65 -9.58
N GLY A 40 -16.49 5.43 -9.77
CA GLY A 40 -16.62 4.64 -10.98
C GLY A 40 -15.36 4.54 -11.83
N ASP A 41 -14.25 5.11 -11.37
CA ASP A 41 -12.97 5.06 -12.07
C ASP A 41 -12.27 3.72 -11.88
N ILE A 42 -11.54 3.29 -12.91
CA ILE A 42 -10.80 2.03 -12.94
C ILE A 42 -9.34 2.34 -13.27
N CYS A 43 -8.43 1.99 -12.36
CA CYS A 43 -7.00 1.96 -12.65
C CYS A 43 -6.71 0.83 -13.64
N ALA A 44 -6.60 1.14 -14.93
CA ALA A 44 -6.28 0.16 -15.96
C ALA A 44 -4.87 -0.43 -15.77
N SER A 45 -4.67 -1.67 -16.23
CA SER A 45 -3.35 -2.27 -16.29
C SER A 45 -2.42 -1.42 -17.18
N GLY A 46 -1.23 -1.13 -16.68
CA GLY A 46 -0.24 -0.25 -17.31
C GLY A 46 -0.40 1.23 -16.99
N ALA A 47 -1.37 1.65 -16.18
CA ALA A 47 -1.59 3.05 -15.82
C ALA A 47 -0.37 3.70 -15.13
N PHE A 48 0.42 2.92 -14.38
CA PHE A 48 1.58 3.42 -13.65
C PHE A 48 2.88 3.28 -14.45
N ASN A 49 2.95 2.41 -15.46
CA ASN A 49 4.16 2.13 -16.24
C ASN A 49 4.89 3.38 -16.75
N ALA A 50 4.17 4.32 -17.37
CA ALA A 50 4.79 5.55 -17.89
C ALA A 50 5.34 6.43 -16.76
N SER A 51 4.61 6.54 -15.65
CA SER A 51 5.01 7.33 -14.49
C SER A 51 6.22 6.74 -13.77
N LEU A 52 6.23 5.41 -13.57
CA LEU A 52 7.32 4.70 -12.91
C LEU A 52 8.62 4.71 -13.72
N LYS A 53 8.53 4.73 -15.06
CA LYS A 53 9.69 4.95 -15.94
C LYS A 53 10.28 6.34 -15.79
N ARG A 54 9.45 7.36 -15.56
CA ARG A 54 9.90 8.76 -15.44
C ARG A 54 10.50 9.07 -14.08
N ARG A 55 9.88 8.60 -13.00
CA ARG A 55 10.36 8.84 -11.63
C ARG A 55 9.84 7.78 -10.67
N LYS A 56 10.67 7.43 -9.68
CA LYS A 56 10.20 6.70 -8.50
C LYS A 56 9.49 7.68 -7.55
N PRO A 57 8.30 7.32 -7.02
CA PRO A 57 7.63 8.14 -6.03
C PRO A 57 8.44 8.22 -4.73
N ARG A 58 8.23 9.30 -3.96
CA ARG A 58 8.85 9.48 -2.65
C ARG A 58 7.90 8.95 -1.58
N VAL A 59 8.46 8.37 -0.52
CA VAL A 59 7.69 7.97 0.66
C VAL A 59 7.66 9.17 1.60
N VAL A 60 6.48 9.75 1.77
CA VAL A 60 6.27 11.02 2.47
C VAL A 60 5.30 10.85 3.63
N TRP A 61 5.47 11.67 4.66
CA TRP A 61 4.53 11.71 5.79
C TRP A 61 3.27 12.50 5.43
N GLY A 62 2.09 11.91 5.59
CA GLY A 62 0.81 12.62 5.51
C GLY A 62 0.61 13.46 4.24
N HIS A 63 1.04 12.97 3.07
CA HIS A 63 1.03 13.69 1.78
C HIS A 63 1.91 14.96 1.70
N ASN A 64 2.78 15.23 2.69
CA ASN A 64 3.71 16.36 2.66
C ASN A 64 5.02 16.03 1.92
N TRP A 65 5.21 16.61 0.73
CA TRP A 65 6.38 16.37 -0.11
C TRP A 65 7.71 16.86 0.48
N ASN A 66 7.66 17.77 1.45
CA ASN A 66 8.85 18.30 2.13
C ASN A 66 9.34 17.39 3.27
N ASP A 67 8.56 16.38 3.67
CA ASP A 67 8.87 15.46 4.76
C ASP A 67 9.04 14.01 4.23
N PRO A 68 10.16 13.69 3.55
CA PRO A 68 10.43 12.33 3.14
C PRO A 68 10.78 11.45 4.35
N ILE A 69 9.96 10.43 4.60
CA ILE A 69 10.15 9.47 5.70
C ILE A 69 10.80 8.16 5.24
N GLY A 70 11.00 8.01 3.94
CA GLY A 70 11.59 6.81 3.38
C GLY A 70 11.89 6.91 1.89
N LYS A 71 12.34 5.78 1.33
CA LYS A 71 12.63 5.62 -0.10
C LYS A 71 11.94 4.38 -0.64
N VAL A 72 11.53 4.45 -1.91
CA VAL A 72 11.02 3.29 -2.64
C VAL A 72 12.21 2.50 -3.19
N LEU A 73 12.32 1.24 -2.80
CA LEU A 73 13.32 0.31 -3.34
C LEU A 73 12.83 -0.23 -4.68
N GLU A 74 11.64 -0.84 -4.67
CA GLU A 74 11.01 -1.50 -5.81
C GLU A 74 9.54 -1.09 -5.89
N ILE A 75 9.04 -0.89 -7.10
CA ILE A 75 7.63 -0.63 -7.35
C ILE A 75 7.28 -1.13 -8.75
N TYR A 76 6.24 -1.95 -8.87
CA TYR A 76 5.80 -2.52 -10.14
C TYR A 76 4.37 -3.03 -10.04
N GLU A 77 3.70 -3.08 -11.19
CA GLU A 77 2.35 -3.61 -11.31
C GLU A 77 2.39 -5.15 -11.33
N VAL A 78 1.45 -5.79 -10.63
CA VAL A 78 1.24 -7.24 -10.64
C VAL A 78 -0.16 -7.57 -11.19
N PRO A 79 -0.30 -8.64 -11.98
CA PRO A 79 -1.59 -9.10 -12.48
C PRO A 79 -2.43 -9.72 -11.36
N SER A 80 -3.75 -9.86 -11.59
CA SER A 80 -4.68 -10.49 -10.64
C SER A 80 -4.37 -11.97 -10.35
N SER A 81 -3.61 -12.62 -11.22
CA SER A 81 -3.14 -14.00 -11.05
C SER A 81 -1.95 -14.14 -10.10
N ASP A 82 -1.39 -13.04 -9.58
CA ASP A 82 -0.20 -13.10 -8.74
C ASP A 82 -0.49 -13.74 -7.36
N PRO A 83 0.26 -14.77 -6.95
CA PRO A 83 0.01 -15.48 -5.70
C PRO A 83 0.30 -14.64 -4.45
N ARG A 84 1.03 -13.53 -4.56
CA ARG A 84 1.35 -12.63 -3.45
C ARG A 84 0.21 -11.68 -3.10
N LEU A 85 -0.81 -11.59 -3.94
CA LEU A 85 -1.96 -10.73 -3.67
C LEU A 85 -2.71 -11.16 -2.39
N PRO A 86 -3.17 -10.22 -1.56
CA PRO A 86 -4.04 -10.51 -0.43
C PRO A 86 -5.32 -11.18 -0.89
N GLU A 87 -5.91 -12.04 -0.05
CA GLU A 87 -7.13 -12.77 -0.39
C GLU A 87 -8.28 -11.88 -0.87
N LYS A 88 -8.41 -10.67 -0.30
CA LYS A 88 -9.43 -9.70 -0.71
C LYS A 88 -9.28 -9.28 -2.18
N MET A 89 -8.04 -9.05 -2.63
CA MET A 89 -7.75 -8.67 -4.01
C MET A 89 -7.93 -9.85 -4.96
N LYS A 90 -7.52 -11.06 -4.53
CA LYS A 90 -7.77 -12.30 -5.28
C LYS A 90 -9.26 -12.57 -5.47
N ARG A 91 -10.07 -12.46 -4.42
CA ARG A 91 -11.53 -12.62 -4.50
C ARG A 91 -12.19 -11.59 -5.42
N ALA A 92 -11.64 -10.38 -5.48
CA ALA A 92 -12.11 -9.34 -6.39
C ALA A 92 -11.59 -9.50 -7.83
N GLY A 93 -10.66 -10.43 -8.10
CA GLY A 93 -10.09 -10.64 -9.43
C GLY A 93 -9.25 -9.46 -9.93
N ILE A 94 -8.74 -8.62 -9.03
CA ILE A 94 -7.99 -7.40 -9.35
C ILE A 94 -6.49 -7.61 -9.17
N GLY A 95 -5.69 -6.94 -10.00
CA GLY A 95 -4.25 -6.84 -9.83
C GLY A 95 -3.87 -5.83 -8.74
N GLY A 96 -2.58 -5.60 -8.56
CA GLY A 96 -2.09 -4.68 -7.54
C GLY A 96 -0.85 -3.93 -7.96
N LEU A 97 -0.64 -2.73 -7.41
CA LEU A 97 0.64 -2.05 -7.48
C LEU A 97 1.47 -2.43 -6.27
N TYR A 98 2.44 -3.31 -6.46
CA TYR A 98 3.36 -3.72 -5.40
C TYR A 98 4.40 -2.63 -5.18
N ALA A 99 4.64 -2.26 -3.92
CA ALA A 99 5.68 -1.34 -3.52
C ALA A 99 6.47 -1.90 -2.34
N LYS A 100 7.79 -1.85 -2.47
CA LYS A 100 8.75 -2.14 -1.41
C LYS A 100 9.44 -0.86 -1.01
N VAL A 101 9.20 -0.44 0.22
CA VAL A 101 9.68 0.82 0.77
C VAL A 101 10.61 0.57 1.93
N GLN A 102 11.56 1.47 2.12
CA GLN A 102 12.43 1.50 3.29
C GLN A 102 12.21 2.81 4.03
N PHE A 103 11.71 2.72 5.26
CA PHE A 103 11.59 3.84 6.17
C PHE A 103 12.94 4.21 6.78
N ASN A 104 13.12 5.50 7.03
CA ASN A 104 14.30 6.01 7.69
C ASN A 104 14.16 5.90 9.21
N LEU A 105 14.63 4.78 9.78
CA LEU A 105 14.62 4.54 11.22
C LEU A 105 15.58 5.44 12.01
N ASN A 106 16.37 6.31 11.37
CA ASN A 106 17.16 7.33 12.07
C ASN A 106 16.37 8.61 12.34
N SER A 107 15.24 8.82 11.64
CA SER A 107 14.36 9.97 11.84
C SER A 107 13.24 9.61 12.81
N GLU A 108 12.89 10.53 13.71
CA GLU A 108 11.78 10.37 14.66
C GLU A 108 10.46 10.04 13.94
N LYS A 109 10.15 10.77 12.86
CA LYS A 109 8.97 10.51 12.01
C LYS A 109 9.03 9.14 11.31
N GLY A 110 10.22 8.69 10.92
CA GLY A 110 10.38 7.37 10.27
C GLY A 110 10.28 6.22 11.27
N LYS A 111 10.70 6.43 12.52
CA LYS A 111 10.46 5.50 13.64
C LYS A 111 8.98 5.47 13.99
N GLU A 112 8.31 6.62 14.08
CA GLU A 112 6.87 6.70 14.33
C GLU A 112 6.06 6.02 13.23
N ALA A 113 6.35 6.30 11.96
CA ALA A 113 5.71 5.62 10.82
C ALA A 113 5.89 4.10 10.84
N PHE A 114 7.02 3.63 11.38
CA PHE A 114 7.32 2.22 11.50
C PHE A 114 6.71 1.58 12.75
N ALA A 115 6.61 2.31 13.86
CA ALA A 115 6.17 1.80 15.16
C ALA A 115 4.66 1.95 15.39
N ASN A 116 4.00 2.91 14.76
CA ASN A 116 2.55 3.05 14.79
C ASN A 116 1.90 2.04 13.82
N VAL A 117 1.79 0.79 14.27
CA VAL A 117 1.03 -0.31 13.65
C VAL A 117 -0.09 -0.75 14.59
#